data_AF-A0A917INT2-F1
#
_entry.id   AF-A0A917INT2-F1
#
_cell.length_a   1.000
_cell.length_b   1.000
_cell.length_c   1.000
_cell.angle_alpha   90.00
_cell.angle_beta   90.00
_cell.angle_gamma   90.00
#
_symmetry.space_group_name_H-M   'P 1'
#
loop_
_entity.id
_entity.type
_entity.pdbx_description
1 polymer ?
#
loop_
_entity_poly.entity_id
_entity_poly.type
_entity_poly.pdbx_seq_one_letter_code
_entity_poly.pdbx_strand_id
1 'polypeptide(L)'
;MASLGKKILSAFVDMDDSTPTEPAPAATQHVSRPHTAVPQAPPAGTDNGSSKFSEHFNRLFADANLPGPDYYEFWKMTEAMQAIADEKARFCAAFAGLQVQGLDKQKLLSSAQQYLQILEADAAAFNNTIDQTLLEKVQSRKKEMAGTQEKIQQLSQEIIRLQQHTEVLTQEIAANEAKIESSTAGYATALAASKNKILQNIDKIYTHIS
;
A
#
# COMPACT_ATOMS: atom_id res chain seq x y z
N MET A 1 -19.21 15.01 6.92
CA MET A 1 -18.65 16.09 6.08
C MET A 1 -17.15 15.84 5.95
N ALA A 2 -16.66 15.36 4.81
CA ALA A 2 -15.22 15.23 4.60
C ALA A 2 -14.58 16.63 4.59
N SER A 3 -13.49 16.84 5.35
CA SER A 3 -12.79 18.14 5.32
C SER A 3 -12.24 18.41 3.92
N LEU A 4 -12.15 19.68 3.54
CA LEU A 4 -11.65 20.13 2.23
C LEU A 4 -10.34 19.40 1.85
N GLY A 5 -9.43 19.27 2.81
CA GLY A 5 -8.18 18.57 2.64
C GLY A 5 -8.32 17.08 2.31
N LYS A 6 -9.26 16.33 2.91
CA LYS A 6 -9.47 14.90 2.58
C LYS A 6 -9.91 14.70 1.12
N LYS A 7 -10.63 15.68 0.53
CA LYS A 7 -11.01 15.66 -0.89
C LYS A 7 -9.82 15.96 -1.80
N ILE A 8 -8.99 16.94 -1.43
CA ILE A 8 -7.73 17.26 -2.14
C ILE A 8 -6.74 16.10 -1.99
N LEU A 9 -6.79 15.32 -0.92
CA LEU A 9 -5.89 14.18 -0.80
C LEU A 9 -6.36 12.96 -1.61
N SER A 10 -7.64 12.59 -1.52
CA SER A 10 -8.19 11.44 -2.26
C SER A 10 -8.11 11.64 -3.78
N ALA A 11 -8.44 12.83 -4.30
CA ALA A 11 -8.36 13.10 -5.73
C ALA A 11 -6.92 13.00 -6.31
N PHE A 12 -5.89 12.96 -5.47
CA PHE A 12 -4.49 13.00 -5.88
C PHE A 12 -3.68 11.75 -5.46
N VAL A 13 -4.09 11.04 -4.40
CA VAL A 13 -3.46 9.79 -3.95
C VAL A 13 -3.98 8.57 -4.70
N ASP A 14 -5.25 8.58 -5.16
CA ASP A 14 -5.89 7.41 -5.79
C ASP A 14 -5.39 7.12 -7.23
N MET A 15 -4.36 7.81 -7.74
CA MET A 15 -3.85 7.62 -9.11
C MET A 15 -2.49 6.89 -9.21
N ASP A 16 -1.84 6.56 -8.08
CA ASP A 16 -0.56 5.82 -8.06
C ASP A 16 -0.69 4.32 -7.74
N ASP A 17 -1.91 3.82 -7.48
CA ASP A 17 -2.19 2.39 -7.24
C ASP A 17 -2.33 1.59 -8.56
N SER A 18 -1.43 1.85 -9.52
CA SER A 18 -1.20 0.94 -10.64
C SER A 18 -0.27 -0.18 -10.19
N THR A 19 -0.88 -1.30 -9.81
CA THR A 19 -0.33 -2.65 -9.57
C THR A 19 1.13 -2.89 -10.00
N PRO A 20 2.01 -3.46 -9.14
CA PRO A 20 3.36 -3.85 -9.53
C PRO A 20 3.31 -5.00 -10.56
N THR A 21 3.96 -4.82 -11.70
CA THR A 21 4.29 -5.92 -12.63
C THR A 21 5.81 -6.00 -12.74
N GLU A 22 6.36 -7.17 -12.47
CA GLU A 22 7.76 -7.57 -12.69
C GLU A 22 7.76 -9.07 -13.13
N PRO A 23 8.76 -9.64 -13.85
CA PRO A 23 9.88 -9.11 -14.67
C PRO A 23 10.03 -9.69 -16.10
N ALA A 24 11.03 -9.14 -16.84
CA ALA A 24 12.06 -9.81 -17.67
C ALA A 24 12.04 -9.55 -19.21
N PRO A 25 13.16 -9.71 -19.96
CA PRO A 25 14.59 -9.57 -19.64
C PRO A 25 15.39 -8.69 -20.66
N ALA A 26 16.70 -8.60 -20.42
CA ALA A 26 17.73 -7.76 -21.01
C ALA A 26 17.94 -7.77 -22.54
N ALA A 27 18.42 -6.63 -23.06
CA ALA A 27 19.34 -6.56 -24.21
C ALA A 27 20.34 -5.38 -24.06
N THR A 28 21.62 -5.74 -23.98
CA THR A 28 22.85 -4.97 -24.27
C THR A 28 22.79 -4.28 -25.65
N GLN A 29 23.44 -3.16 -26.00
CA GLN A 29 24.74 -2.56 -25.66
C GLN A 29 24.91 -1.21 -26.42
N HIS A 30 26.00 -0.48 -26.09
CA HIS A 30 26.82 0.43 -26.93
C HIS A 30 26.81 1.98 -26.69
N VAL A 31 27.93 2.41 -26.08
CA VAL A 31 28.89 3.49 -26.48
C VAL A 31 28.86 4.84 -25.78
N SER A 32 29.99 5.06 -25.10
CA SER A 32 30.52 6.24 -24.44
C SER A 32 30.87 7.39 -25.40
N ARG A 33 30.65 8.64 -24.95
CA ARG A 33 31.54 9.77 -25.22
C ARG A 33 31.50 10.80 -24.07
N PRO A 34 32.59 11.56 -23.85
CA PRO A 34 32.87 12.22 -22.59
C PRO A 34 32.23 13.60 -22.46
N HIS A 35 32.12 13.99 -21.20
CA HIS A 35 31.45 15.14 -20.63
C HIS A 35 32.12 16.49 -20.97
N THR A 36 31.31 17.48 -21.32
CA THR A 36 31.56 18.88 -20.97
C THR A 36 30.40 19.37 -20.11
N ALA A 37 30.72 19.75 -18.87
CA ALA A 37 29.76 20.19 -17.87
C ALA A 37 29.28 21.61 -18.17
N VAL A 38 27.96 21.75 -18.35
CA VAL A 38 27.23 23.01 -18.22
C VAL A 38 26.21 22.79 -17.10
N PRO A 39 25.99 23.72 -16.16
CA PRO A 39 25.03 23.53 -15.08
C PRO A 39 23.62 23.40 -15.66
N GLN A 40 23.05 22.20 -15.66
CA GLN A 40 21.65 21.98 -16.00
C GLN A 40 20.79 22.42 -14.81
N ALA A 41 19.86 23.33 -15.11
CA ALA A 41 18.68 23.59 -14.28
C ALA A 41 17.92 22.27 -14.01
N PRO A 42 17.17 22.17 -12.88
CA PRO A 42 16.46 20.94 -12.54
C PRO A 42 15.53 20.51 -13.68
N PRO A 43 15.44 19.21 -13.98
CA PRO A 43 14.55 18.72 -15.04
C PRO A 43 13.10 19.02 -14.65
N ALA A 44 12.41 19.76 -15.52
CA ALA A 44 10.97 19.95 -15.46
C ALA A 44 10.29 18.58 -15.53
N GLY A 45 9.86 18.09 -14.37
CA GLY A 45 9.01 16.92 -14.24
C GLY A 45 7.61 17.24 -14.77
N THR A 46 7.25 16.54 -15.83
CA THR A 46 5.91 16.24 -16.34
C THR A 46 4.74 17.00 -15.72
N ASP A 47 4.26 17.95 -16.53
CA ASP A 47 3.32 19.05 -16.31
C ASP A 47 1.85 18.67 -16.00
N ASN A 48 1.60 17.49 -15.39
CA ASN A 48 0.24 17.02 -15.10
C ASN A 48 -0.20 17.29 -13.65
N GLY A 49 0.77 17.44 -12.73
CA GLY A 49 0.51 17.84 -11.34
C GLY A 49 0.30 19.35 -11.19
N SER A 50 1.18 20.14 -11.81
CA SER A 50 1.13 21.61 -11.89
C SER A 50 -0.23 22.13 -12.39
N SER A 51 -0.77 21.50 -13.45
CA SER A 51 -2.07 21.86 -14.03
C SER A 51 -3.23 21.70 -13.04
N LYS A 52 -3.28 20.57 -12.30
CA LYS A 52 -4.35 20.31 -11.32
C LYS A 52 -4.29 21.23 -10.10
N PHE A 53 -3.10 21.57 -9.62
CA PHE A 53 -2.95 22.54 -8.53
C PHE A 53 -3.38 23.93 -8.98
N SER A 54 -3.05 24.31 -10.22
CA SER A 54 -3.49 25.58 -10.80
C SER A 54 -5.01 25.65 -10.92
N GLU A 55 -5.68 24.57 -11.36
CA GLU A 55 -7.14 24.48 -11.38
C GLU A 55 -7.77 24.57 -9.99
N HIS A 56 -7.16 23.93 -8.98
CA HIS A 56 -7.60 24.01 -7.59
C HIS A 56 -7.53 25.45 -7.06
N PHE A 57 -6.39 26.12 -7.22
CA PHE A 57 -6.25 27.51 -6.77
C PHE A 57 -7.17 28.47 -7.52
N ASN A 58 -7.39 28.25 -8.82
CA ASN A 58 -8.37 29.02 -9.59
C ASN A 58 -9.79 28.89 -9.06
N ARG A 59 -10.20 27.68 -8.64
CA ARG A 59 -11.49 27.45 -7.98
C ARG A 59 -11.52 28.06 -6.59
N LEU A 60 -10.45 27.91 -5.81
CA LEU A 60 -10.33 28.48 -4.47
C LEU A 60 -10.51 30.01 -4.49
N PHE A 61 -9.91 30.70 -5.46
CA PHE A 61 -10.08 32.14 -5.64
C PHE A 61 -11.47 32.50 -6.15
N ALA A 62 -12.03 31.73 -7.08
CA ALA A 62 -13.40 31.95 -7.56
C ALA A 62 -14.44 31.81 -6.44
N ASP A 63 -14.26 30.85 -5.54
CA ASP A 63 -15.15 30.62 -4.39
C ASP A 63 -15.01 31.70 -3.32
N ALA A 64 -13.83 32.33 -3.22
CA ALA A 64 -13.53 33.40 -2.26
C ALA A 64 -13.73 34.82 -2.83
N ASN A 65 -14.26 34.95 -4.05
CA ASN A 65 -14.32 36.22 -4.77
C ASN A 65 -15.13 37.28 -4.02
N LEU A 66 -14.61 38.50 -3.92
CA LEU A 66 -15.25 39.58 -3.17
C LEU A 66 -16.28 40.31 -4.05
N PRO A 67 -17.25 41.03 -3.45
CA PRO A 67 -18.18 41.84 -4.22
C PRO A 67 -17.50 43.04 -4.90
N GLY A 68 -17.82 43.22 -6.18
CA GLY A 68 -17.24 44.25 -7.05
C GLY A 68 -15.80 43.90 -7.48
N PRO A 69 -15.14 44.75 -8.29
CA PRO A 69 -13.80 44.45 -8.77
C PRO A 69 -12.81 44.36 -7.61
N ASP A 70 -11.94 43.35 -7.65
CA ASP A 70 -10.86 43.15 -6.69
C ASP A 70 -9.56 42.66 -7.37
N TYR A 71 -8.62 42.12 -6.58
CA TYR A 71 -7.36 41.57 -7.07
C TYR A 71 -7.52 40.41 -8.07
N TYR A 72 -8.54 39.56 -7.92
CA TYR A 72 -8.80 38.44 -8.82
C TYR A 72 -9.20 38.91 -10.22
N GLU A 73 -10.09 39.89 -10.34
CA GLU A 73 -10.43 40.52 -11.63
C GLU A 73 -9.24 41.27 -12.20
N PHE A 74 -8.46 41.96 -11.36
CA PHE A 74 -7.23 42.63 -11.79
C PHE A 74 -6.24 41.63 -12.39
N TRP A 75 -5.98 40.52 -11.69
CA TRP A 75 -5.09 39.45 -12.13
C TRP A 75 -5.58 38.85 -13.47
N LYS A 76 -6.86 38.46 -13.56
CA LYS A 76 -7.43 37.94 -14.81
C LYS A 76 -7.33 38.92 -15.97
N MET A 77 -7.56 40.21 -15.70
CA MET A 77 -7.46 41.25 -16.73
C MET A 77 -6.00 41.44 -17.18
N THR A 78 -5.04 41.40 -16.25
CA THR A 78 -3.62 41.42 -16.61
C THR A 78 -3.18 40.19 -17.38
N GLU A 79 -3.72 39.00 -17.08
CA GLU A 79 -3.46 37.79 -17.86
C GLU A 79 -4.09 37.87 -19.25
N ALA A 80 -5.32 38.36 -19.38
CA ALA A 80 -5.96 38.53 -20.69
C ALA A 80 -5.22 39.53 -21.60
N MET A 81 -4.46 40.47 -21.00
CA MET A 81 -3.70 41.51 -21.70
C MET A 81 -2.23 41.13 -21.97
N GLN A 82 -1.87 39.84 -22.00
CA GLN A 82 -0.50 39.38 -22.32
C GLN A 82 0.05 39.95 -23.65
N ALA A 83 -0.82 40.33 -24.58
CA ALA A 83 -0.44 40.98 -25.83
C ALA A 83 0.28 42.33 -25.63
N ILE A 84 0.09 43.00 -24.49
CA ILE A 84 0.85 44.21 -24.11
C ILE A 84 2.15 43.78 -23.47
N ALA A 85 3.26 43.84 -24.20
CA ALA A 85 4.57 43.39 -23.73
C ALA A 85 5.09 44.18 -22.51
N ASP A 86 4.83 45.50 -22.45
CA ASP A 86 5.19 46.33 -21.30
C ASP A 86 4.28 46.04 -20.11
N GLU A 87 4.85 45.44 -19.05
CA GLU A 87 4.16 45.08 -17.82
C GLU A 87 3.52 46.29 -17.15
N LYS A 88 4.24 47.42 -17.12
CA LYS A 88 3.73 48.65 -16.49
C LYS A 88 2.50 49.16 -17.21
N ALA A 89 2.54 49.26 -18.55
CA ALA A 89 1.38 49.62 -19.35
C ALA A 89 0.22 48.65 -19.14
N ARG A 90 0.49 47.34 -19.06
CA ARG A 90 -0.53 46.30 -18.84
C ARG A 90 -1.23 46.45 -17.50
N PHE A 91 -0.46 46.63 -16.42
CA PHE A 91 -0.99 46.81 -15.07
C PHE A 91 -1.78 48.13 -14.96
N CYS A 92 -1.27 49.22 -15.56
CA CYS A 92 -1.99 50.49 -15.61
C CYS A 92 -3.30 50.38 -16.39
N ALA A 93 -3.33 49.65 -17.51
CA ALA A 93 -4.53 49.43 -18.31
C ALA A 93 -5.59 48.61 -17.55
N ALA A 94 -5.18 47.51 -16.91
CA ALA A 94 -6.07 46.70 -16.08
C ALA A 94 -6.63 47.50 -14.91
N PHE A 95 -5.78 48.25 -14.20
CA PHE A 95 -6.20 49.09 -13.10
C PHE A 95 -7.19 50.18 -13.53
N ALA A 96 -6.90 50.90 -14.61
CA ALA A 96 -7.79 51.95 -15.13
C ALA A 96 -9.17 51.40 -15.53
N GLY A 97 -9.21 50.21 -16.14
CA GLY A 97 -10.46 49.56 -16.56
C GLY A 97 -11.35 49.09 -15.40
N LEU A 98 -10.76 48.76 -14.25
CA LEU A 98 -11.48 48.37 -13.04
C LEU A 98 -11.76 49.56 -12.12
N GLN A 99 -10.96 50.63 -12.21
CA GLN A 99 -11.16 51.83 -11.41
C GLN A 99 -12.50 52.51 -11.70
N VAL A 100 -12.95 52.51 -12.96
CA VAL A 100 -14.28 53.01 -13.33
C VAL A 100 -15.44 52.21 -12.72
N GLN A 101 -15.16 50.99 -12.23
CA GLN A 101 -16.10 50.10 -11.55
C GLN A 101 -15.95 50.15 -10.01
N GLY A 102 -15.13 51.07 -9.50
CA GLY A 102 -14.95 51.29 -8.05
C GLY A 102 -13.77 50.54 -7.43
N LEU A 103 -12.85 50.00 -8.22
CA LEU A 103 -11.57 49.52 -7.69
C LEU A 103 -10.63 50.70 -7.38
N ASP A 104 -10.07 50.74 -6.17
CA ASP A 104 -8.97 51.65 -5.86
C ASP A 104 -7.72 50.85 -5.44
N LYS A 105 -6.60 51.56 -5.28
CA LYS A 105 -5.31 50.94 -4.91
C LYS A 105 -5.36 50.26 -3.54
N GLN A 106 -6.09 50.84 -2.59
CA GLN A 106 -6.21 50.28 -1.24
C GLN A 106 -7.01 48.97 -1.28
N LYS A 107 -8.16 48.96 -1.97
CA LYS A 107 -8.98 47.77 -2.18
C LYS A 107 -8.16 46.69 -2.87
N LEU A 108 -7.48 47.00 -3.97
CA LEU A 108 -6.64 46.07 -4.72
C LEU A 108 -5.57 45.39 -3.83
N LEU A 109 -4.81 46.18 -3.06
CA LEU A 109 -3.78 45.64 -2.16
C LEU A 109 -4.39 44.83 -1.01
N SER A 110 -5.50 45.29 -0.44
CA SER A 110 -6.16 44.57 0.66
C SER A 110 -6.77 43.25 0.20
N SER A 111 -7.37 43.19 -1.00
CA SER A 111 -7.86 41.94 -1.57
C SER A 111 -6.72 40.99 -1.94
N ALA A 112 -5.59 41.51 -2.44
CA ALA A 112 -4.41 40.68 -2.72
C ALA A 112 -3.89 39.99 -1.44
N GLN A 113 -3.85 40.73 -0.33
CA GLN A 113 -3.48 40.16 0.97
C GLN A 113 -4.48 39.11 1.45
N GLN A 114 -5.78 39.29 1.20
CA GLN A 114 -6.80 38.28 1.53
C GLN A 114 -6.60 36.99 0.73
N TYR A 115 -6.32 37.07 -0.58
CA TYR A 115 -6.02 35.87 -1.39
C TYR A 115 -4.74 35.17 -0.94
N LEU A 116 -3.71 35.90 -0.48
CA LEU A 116 -2.52 35.29 0.13
C LEU A 116 -2.88 34.53 1.41
N GLN A 117 -3.70 35.10 2.30
CA GLN A 117 -4.15 34.42 3.51
C GLN A 117 -4.99 33.17 3.21
N ILE A 118 -5.79 33.21 2.14
CA ILE A 118 -6.55 32.05 1.68
C ILE A 118 -5.62 30.92 1.21
N LEU A 119 -4.57 31.24 0.45
CA LEU A 119 -3.55 30.26 0.06
C LEU A 119 -2.82 29.67 1.28
N GLU A 120 -2.42 30.51 2.23
CA GLU A 120 -1.76 30.06 3.46
C GLU A 120 -2.66 29.13 4.29
N ALA A 121 -3.95 29.46 4.39
CA ALA A 121 -4.93 28.63 5.08
C ALA A 121 -5.18 27.28 4.36
N ASP A 122 -5.28 27.28 3.02
CA ASP A 122 -5.42 26.07 2.23
C ASP A 122 -4.18 25.17 2.34
N ALA A 123 -2.98 25.75 2.27
CA ALA A 123 -1.72 25.03 2.47
C ALA A 123 -1.64 24.42 3.88
N ALA A 124 -2.04 25.15 4.92
CA ALA A 124 -2.07 24.63 6.28
C ALA A 124 -3.06 23.47 6.44
N ALA A 125 -4.25 23.57 5.83
CA ALA A 125 -5.27 22.52 5.84
C ALA A 125 -4.82 21.27 5.08
N PHE A 126 -4.14 21.46 3.95
CA PHE A 126 -3.57 20.37 3.16
C PHE A 126 -2.50 19.61 3.95
N ASN A 127 -1.51 20.32 4.52
CA ASN A 127 -0.44 19.70 5.31
C ASN A 127 -0.98 18.94 6.52
N ASN A 128 -1.94 19.53 7.25
CA ASN A 128 -2.59 18.85 8.38
C ASN A 128 -3.27 17.54 7.92
N THR A 129 -3.96 17.57 6.78
CA THR A 129 -4.62 16.38 6.24
C THR A 129 -3.63 15.30 5.84
N ILE A 130 -2.51 15.67 5.21
CA ILE A 130 -1.42 14.75 4.88
C ILE A 130 -0.91 14.07 6.14
N ASP A 131 -0.58 14.84 7.18
CA ASP A 131 -0.05 14.32 8.44
C ASP A 131 -1.03 13.35 9.10
N GLN A 132 -2.31 13.71 9.15
CA GLN A 132 -3.35 12.84 9.72
C GLN A 132 -3.52 11.57 8.89
N THR A 133 -3.54 11.68 7.55
CA THR A 133 -3.74 10.51 6.69
C THR A 133 -2.54 9.58 6.71
N LEU A 134 -1.32 10.13 6.75
CA LEU A 134 -0.10 9.36 6.93
C LEU A 134 -0.12 8.64 8.27
N LEU A 135 -0.51 9.34 9.35
CA LEU A 135 -0.63 8.76 10.68
C LEU A 135 -1.67 7.63 10.72
N GLU A 136 -2.87 7.86 10.17
CA GLU A 136 -3.95 6.87 10.06
C GLU A 136 -3.47 5.62 9.28
N LYS A 137 -2.83 5.80 8.10
CA LYS A 137 -2.29 4.69 7.29
C LYS A 137 -1.21 3.92 8.04
N VAL A 138 -0.27 4.61 8.69
CA VAL A 138 0.81 3.98 9.46
C VAL A 138 0.23 3.19 10.65
N GLN A 139 -0.74 3.75 11.35
CA GLN A 139 -1.40 3.07 12.48
C GLN A 139 -2.16 1.81 12.02
N SER A 140 -2.89 1.88 10.89
CA SER A 140 -3.55 0.70 10.30
C SER A 140 -2.54 -0.41 9.99
N ARG A 141 -1.44 -0.06 9.30
CA ARG A 141 -0.39 -1.03 8.96
C ARG A 141 0.29 -1.62 10.18
N LYS A 142 0.52 -0.82 11.24
CA LYS A 142 1.02 -1.34 12.53
C LYS A 142 0.06 -2.34 13.17
N LYS A 143 -1.24 -2.09 13.12
CA LYS A 143 -2.27 -3.01 13.64
C LYS A 143 -2.32 -4.32 12.84
N GLU A 144 -2.28 -4.24 11.52
CA GLU A 144 -2.23 -5.41 10.63
C GLU A 144 -0.97 -6.25 10.88
N MET A 145 0.18 -5.60 11.06
CA MET A 145 1.45 -6.25 11.40
C MET A 145 1.36 -6.99 12.74
N ALA A 146 0.80 -6.34 13.77
CA ALA A 146 0.62 -6.97 15.08
C ALA A 146 -0.29 -8.21 15.02
N GLY A 147 -1.42 -8.13 14.31
CA GLY A 147 -2.33 -9.27 14.12
C GLY A 147 -1.68 -10.41 13.32
N THR A 148 -0.86 -10.07 12.32
CA THR A 148 -0.06 -11.07 11.58
C THR A 148 0.95 -11.77 12.47
N GLN A 149 1.63 -11.01 13.35
CA GLN A 149 2.59 -11.57 14.30
C GLN A 149 1.93 -12.52 15.31
N GLU A 150 0.74 -12.17 15.81
CA GLU A 150 -0.04 -13.04 16.70
C GLU A 150 -0.43 -14.35 15.99
N LYS A 151 -0.88 -14.26 14.72
CA LYS A 151 -1.20 -15.44 13.91
C LYS A 151 0.02 -16.35 13.68
N ILE A 152 1.21 -15.77 13.46
CA ILE A 152 2.47 -16.52 13.35
C ILE A 152 2.75 -17.30 14.63
N GLN A 153 2.57 -16.68 15.80
CA GLN A 153 2.79 -17.35 17.09
C GLN A 153 1.81 -18.51 17.30
N GLN A 154 0.52 -18.31 17.00
CA GLN A 154 -0.50 -19.36 17.10
C GLN A 154 -0.19 -20.55 16.19
N LEU A 155 0.14 -20.29 14.92
CA LEU A 155 0.49 -21.35 13.97
C LEU A 155 1.77 -22.08 14.37
N SER A 156 2.75 -21.37 14.94
CA SER A 156 3.99 -21.98 15.42
C SER A 156 3.73 -22.95 16.58
N GLN A 157 2.83 -22.60 17.51
CA GLN A 157 2.41 -23.51 18.59
C GLN A 157 1.65 -24.72 18.04
N GLU A 158 0.80 -24.52 17.02
CA GLU A 158 0.08 -25.61 16.36
C GLU A 158 1.06 -26.60 15.69
N ILE A 159 2.08 -26.08 14.99
CA ILE A 159 3.12 -26.90 14.36
C ILE A 159 3.82 -27.78 15.39
N ILE A 160 4.20 -27.22 16.55
CA ILE A 160 4.85 -27.99 17.63
C ILE A 160 3.92 -29.09 18.14
N ARG A 161 2.63 -28.80 18.34
CA ARG A 161 1.65 -29.81 18.79
C ARG A 161 1.50 -30.93 17.77
N LEU A 162 1.38 -30.61 16.49
CA LEU A 162 1.25 -31.60 15.42
C LEU A 162 2.51 -32.46 15.29
N GLN A 163 3.70 -31.88 15.48
CA GLN A 163 4.96 -32.63 15.53
C GLN A 163 4.98 -33.64 16.68
N GLN A 164 4.61 -33.21 17.90
CA GLN A 164 4.49 -34.12 19.05
C GLN A 164 3.48 -35.25 18.80
N HIS A 165 2.34 -34.93 18.19
CA HIS A 165 1.33 -35.93 17.86
C HIS A 165 1.86 -36.97 16.84
N THR A 166 2.65 -36.50 15.86
CA THR A 166 3.29 -37.38 14.87
C THR A 166 4.27 -38.34 15.52
N GLU A 167 5.03 -37.88 16.52
CA GLU A 167 5.95 -38.73 17.28
C GLU A 167 5.21 -39.81 18.07
N VAL A 168 4.12 -39.44 18.75
CA VAL A 168 3.26 -40.41 19.46
C VAL A 168 2.72 -41.47 18.52
N LEU A 169 2.14 -41.07 17.39
CA LEU A 169 1.61 -42.02 16.40
C LEU A 169 2.70 -42.94 15.84
N THR A 170 3.90 -42.42 15.61
CA THR A 170 5.03 -43.22 15.14
C THR A 170 5.41 -44.31 16.15
N GLN A 171 5.44 -43.96 17.44
CA GLN A 171 5.70 -44.93 18.51
C GLN A 171 4.59 -45.97 18.64
N GLU A 172 3.31 -45.55 18.54
CA GLU A 172 2.16 -46.46 18.56
C GLU A 172 2.17 -47.44 17.39
N ILE A 173 2.50 -46.97 16.18
CA ILE A 173 2.64 -47.83 14.99
C ILE A 173 3.72 -48.88 15.24
N ALA A 174 4.92 -48.48 15.65
CA ALA A 174 6.02 -49.41 15.89
C ALA A 174 5.68 -50.45 16.98
N ALA A 175 5.03 -50.02 18.07
CA ALA A 175 4.59 -50.93 19.13
C ALA A 175 3.54 -51.94 18.64
N ASN A 176 2.58 -51.50 17.83
CA ASN A 176 1.55 -52.35 17.25
C ASN A 176 2.14 -53.35 16.25
N GLU A 177 3.06 -52.92 15.38
CA GLU A 177 3.77 -53.79 14.45
C GLU A 177 4.53 -54.91 15.18
N ALA A 178 5.32 -54.55 16.20
CA ALA A 178 6.05 -55.52 17.02
C ALA A 178 5.11 -56.52 17.72
N LYS A 179 3.96 -56.05 18.21
CA LYS A 179 2.95 -56.92 18.84
C LYS A 179 2.33 -57.90 17.85
N ILE A 180 2.02 -57.44 16.63
CA ILE A 180 1.47 -58.28 15.56
C ILE A 180 2.49 -59.34 15.15
N GLU A 181 3.76 -58.95 14.98
CA GLU A 181 4.85 -59.87 14.64
C GLU A 181 5.02 -60.95 15.73
N SER A 182 5.12 -60.55 16.99
CA SER A 182 5.23 -61.47 18.13
C SER A 182 4.04 -62.42 18.22
N SER A 183 2.81 -61.92 18.04
CA SER A 183 1.60 -62.73 18.05
C SER A 183 1.57 -63.75 16.91
N THR A 184 2.02 -63.34 15.72
CA THR A 184 2.10 -64.19 14.53
C THR A 184 3.12 -65.31 14.73
N ALA A 185 4.31 -64.97 15.24
CA ALA A 185 5.35 -65.95 15.57
C ALA A 185 4.87 -66.94 16.64
N GLY A 186 4.26 -66.43 17.72
CA GLY A 186 3.71 -67.24 18.80
C GLY A 186 2.62 -68.20 18.32
N TYR A 187 1.70 -67.73 17.46
CA TYR A 187 0.69 -68.59 16.83
C TYR A 187 1.32 -69.70 15.98
N ALA A 188 2.31 -69.36 15.14
CA ALA A 188 3.00 -70.34 14.29
C ALA A 188 3.69 -71.43 15.14
N THR A 189 4.38 -71.04 16.21
CA THR A 189 4.99 -71.98 17.16
C THR A 189 3.96 -72.87 17.84
N ALA A 190 2.87 -72.29 18.36
CA ALA A 190 1.80 -73.03 19.02
C ALA A 190 1.11 -74.02 18.07
N LEU A 191 0.88 -73.62 16.81
CA LEU A 191 0.33 -74.48 15.76
C LEU A 191 1.27 -75.66 15.46
N ALA A 192 2.57 -75.41 15.29
CA ALA A 192 3.56 -76.44 15.01
C ALA A 192 3.66 -77.44 16.18
N ALA A 193 3.72 -76.95 17.42
CA ALA A 193 3.74 -77.78 18.61
C ALA A 193 2.48 -78.66 18.72
N SER A 194 1.30 -78.09 18.45
CA SER A 194 0.02 -78.81 18.47
C SER A 194 -0.02 -79.90 17.39
N LYS A 195 0.40 -79.60 16.16
CA LYS A 195 0.51 -80.60 15.08
C LYS A 195 1.43 -81.75 15.47
N ASN A 196 2.62 -81.45 15.98
CA ASN A 196 3.58 -82.48 16.41
C ASN A 196 3.02 -83.36 17.53
N LYS A 197 2.31 -82.76 18.50
CA LYS A 197 1.67 -83.51 19.58
C LYS A 197 0.58 -84.45 19.06
N ILE A 198 -0.22 -84.00 18.09
CA ILE A 198 -1.23 -84.84 17.43
C ILE A 198 -0.55 -86.01 16.70
N LEU A 199 0.51 -85.74 15.92
CA LEU A 199 1.25 -86.79 15.21
C LEU A 199 1.84 -87.84 16.16
N GLN A 200 2.45 -87.42 17.26
CA GLN A 200 2.95 -88.34 18.29
C GLN A 200 1.84 -89.16 18.95
N ASN A 201 0.67 -88.56 19.16
CA ASN A 201 -0.48 -89.28 19.71
C ASN A 201 -1.03 -90.31 18.71
N ILE A 202 -1.06 -89.99 17.42
CA ILE A 202 -1.47 -90.94 16.37
C ILE A 202 -0.54 -92.17 16.37
N ASP A 203 0.77 -91.97 16.44
CA ASP A 203 1.76 -93.06 16.50
C ASP A 203 1.56 -93.96 17.74
N LYS A 204 1.33 -93.36 18.90
CA LYS A 204 1.00 -94.08 20.14
C LYS A 204 -0.29 -94.88 20.02
N ILE A 205 -1.33 -94.32 19.39
CA ILE A 205 -2.61 -95.01 19.18
C ILE A 205 -2.38 -96.27 18.33
N TYR A 206 -1.66 -96.16 17.20
CA TYR A 206 -1.33 -97.32 16.36
C TYR A 206 -0.53 -98.39 17.11
N THR A 207 0.35 -97.99 18.02
CA THR A 207 1.22 -98.90 18.76
C THR A 207 0.50 -99.64 19.90
N HIS A 208 -0.43 -98.96 20.58
CA HIS A 208 -0.97 -99.44 21.85
C HIS A 208 -2.42 -99.92 21.80
N ILE A 209 -3.18 -99.61 20.73
CA ILE A 209 -4.59 -99.98 20.61
C ILE A 209 -4.72 -101.01 19.46
N SER A 210 -5.17 -102.22 19.80
CA SER A 210 -5.46 -103.33 18.87
C SER A 210 -6.96 -103.58 18.78
#